data_AF-J3NG16-F1
#
_entry.id   AF-J3NG16-F1
#
_cell.length_a   1.000
_cell.length_b   1.000
_cell.length_c   1.000
_cell.angle_alpha   90.00
_cell.angle_beta   90.00
_cell.angle_gamma   90.00
#
_symmetry.space_group_name_H-M   'P 1'
#
loop_
_entity.id
_entity.type
_entity.pdbx_description
1 polymer ?
#
loop_
_entity_poly.entity_id
_entity_poly.type
_entity_poly.pdbx_seq_one_letter_code
_entity_poly.pdbx_strand_id
1 'polypeptide(L)'
;MSLVSAKNGLMALLRGSSRGGQKATTTTTAPATITTPSEHAPLLKANVDQNDYGVGGSSSRGSRGDREYDSDDDLESQTSTLASCCSGASSANPRSRVSARFISDATIGLSDGLTVPFALTAGLSALSDTRIVIYGGMAELIAGAISMGLGGYLGAKSEAASYDETLAQTNAMIETDPQGTVDAVRSVFEPYDLPKATLDGLADHITASPDLAGFLMKFQHCEAEHSPSRAFLSGLTIAMGYFLGGLLPLLPYLCVPRDDLAAGFAISVAVMAVALFSFGYAKTCMVSGWRGPRSVRRGLVGGLQMVVVGGAAAASAMLLVKLFNSFVDGDEPGPSSV
;
A
#
# COMPACT_ATOMS: atom_id res chain seq x y z
N MET A 1 -6.52 -39.02 14.89
CA MET A 1 -6.04 -38.93 16.30
C MET A 1 -6.67 -37.68 16.92
N SER A 2 -7.34 -37.79 18.07
CA SER A 2 -8.39 -36.84 18.49
C SER A 2 -7.91 -35.43 18.89
N LEU A 3 -8.73 -34.42 18.56
CA LEU A 3 -8.70 -33.01 19.01
C LEU A 3 -8.42 -32.82 20.51
N VAL A 4 -8.78 -33.79 21.35
CA VAL A 4 -8.47 -33.78 22.79
C VAL A 4 -6.97 -33.63 23.06
N SER A 5 -6.11 -34.23 22.22
CA SER A 5 -4.65 -34.16 22.37
C SER A 5 -4.10 -32.76 22.09
N ALA A 6 -4.60 -32.09 21.04
CA ALA A 6 -4.24 -30.70 20.71
C ALA A 6 -4.69 -29.71 21.80
N LYS A 7 -5.93 -29.87 22.30
CA LYS A 7 -6.47 -29.06 23.41
C LYS A 7 -5.65 -29.20 24.70
N ASN A 8 -5.21 -30.41 25.01
CA ASN A 8 -4.40 -30.67 26.20
C ASN A 8 -2.95 -30.13 26.06
N GLY A 9 -2.35 -30.22 24.86
CA GLY A 9 -1.06 -29.59 24.58
C GLY A 9 -1.08 -28.06 24.74
N LEU A 10 -2.13 -27.41 24.22
CA LEU A 10 -2.29 -25.95 24.33
C LEU A 10 -2.54 -25.50 25.78
N MET A 11 -3.33 -26.26 26.56
CA MET A 11 -3.54 -26.03 28.00
C MET A 11 -2.25 -26.21 28.83
N ALA A 12 -1.36 -27.12 28.43
CA ALA A 12 -0.07 -27.30 29.09
C ALA A 12 0.87 -26.09 28.86
N LEU A 13 0.93 -25.58 27.62
CA LEU A 13 1.71 -24.39 27.28
C LEU A 13 1.24 -23.14 28.05
N LEU A 14 -0.07 -22.91 28.12
CA LEU A 14 -0.63 -21.73 28.82
C LEU A 14 -0.43 -21.77 30.35
N ARG A 15 -0.23 -22.94 30.96
CA ARG A 15 0.07 -23.06 32.39
C ARG A 15 1.56 -22.89 32.73
N GLY A 16 2.46 -22.98 31.76
CA GLY A 16 3.90 -22.84 31.96
C GLY A 16 4.37 -21.39 32.20
N SER A 17 3.64 -20.40 31.71
CA SER A 17 4.10 -19.00 31.62
C SER A 17 3.79 -18.12 32.85
N SER A 18 3.35 -18.68 33.98
CA SER A 18 2.91 -17.91 35.16
C SER A 18 3.57 -18.38 36.47
N ARG A 19 4.90 -18.31 36.54
CA ARG A 19 5.66 -18.45 37.80
C ARG A 19 7.04 -17.79 37.72
N GLY A 20 7.09 -16.49 38.04
CA GLY A 20 8.34 -15.71 38.04
C GLY A 20 8.16 -14.33 38.67
N GLY A 21 8.00 -14.26 39.99
CA GLY A 21 7.77 -13.01 40.70
C GLY A 21 7.69 -13.18 42.22
N GLN A 22 8.84 -13.44 42.87
CA GLN A 22 8.92 -13.40 44.33
C GLN A 22 9.11 -11.96 44.81
N LYS A 23 8.35 -11.56 45.85
CA LYS A 23 8.63 -10.39 46.68
C LYS A 23 9.54 -10.79 47.85
N ALA A 24 10.47 -9.92 48.22
CA ALA A 24 11.08 -9.88 49.54
C ALA A 24 11.10 -8.42 50.04
N THR A 25 10.92 -8.20 51.35
CA THR A 25 10.64 -6.89 51.96
C THR A 25 11.65 -6.55 53.07
N THR A 26 11.80 -5.25 53.38
CA THR A 26 12.48 -4.61 54.56
C THR A 26 14.03 -4.55 54.48
N THR A 27 14.78 -3.56 55.01
CA THR A 27 14.49 -2.49 56.02
C THR A 27 15.22 -1.15 55.78
N THR A 28 14.57 -0.04 56.15
CA THR A 28 15.01 1.33 56.54
C THR A 28 16.50 1.66 56.75
N THR A 29 16.99 2.75 56.13
CA THR A 29 17.61 3.96 56.78
C THR A 29 17.94 5.07 55.75
N ALA A 30 18.18 6.31 56.23
CA ALA A 30 18.44 7.54 55.45
C ALA A 30 19.61 8.34 56.10
N PRO A 31 19.94 9.59 55.75
CA PRO A 31 20.15 10.26 54.44
C PRO A 31 21.53 10.99 54.32
N ALA A 32 21.98 11.35 53.10
CA ALA A 32 23.00 12.37 52.76
C ALA A 32 23.26 12.34 51.23
N THR A 33 23.87 13.28 50.48
CA THR A 33 24.16 14.73 50.50
C THR A 33 25.09 14.96 49.28
N ILE A 34 24.74 15.88 48.37
CA ILE A 34 25.60 16.65 47.43
C ILE A 34 26.82 15.98 46.77
N THR A 35 26.87 15.94 45.42
CA THR A 35 27.93 16.57 44.57
C THR A 35 27.67 16.43 43.06
N THR A 36 27.82 17.53 42.33
CA THR A 36 28.32 17.58 40.93
C THR A 36 29.84 17.80 40.98
N PRO A 37 30.67 17.50 39.94
CA PRO A 37 30.76 18.28 38.69
C PRO A 37 31.18 17.46 37.42
N SER A 38 31.43 18.21 36.31
CA SER A 38 32.32 18.01 35.11
C SER A 38 32.81 16.59 34.66
N GLU A 39 33.26 16.31 33.42
CA GLU A 39 34.01 17.13 32.46
C GLU A 39 34.11 16.48 31.04
N HIS A 40 34.17 17.30 29.99
CA HIS A 40 34.87 17.15 28.69
C HIS A 40 35.17 15.76 28.02
N ALA A 41 34.49 15.53 26.87
CA ALA A 41 35.08 15.32 25.52
C ALA A 41 36.06 14.11 25.27
N PRO A 42 36.80 14.01 24.13
CA PRO A 42 36.37 13.23 22.96
C PRO A 42 37.42 12.21 22.41
N LEU A 43 37.25 11.78 21.13
CA LEU A 43 38.21 11.12 20.20
C LEU A 43 38.16 9.58 20.06
N LEU A 44 38.05 9.09 18.81
CA LEU A 44 39.17 8.41 18.13
C LEU A 44 38.95 8.24 16.60
N LYS A 45 39.98 8.56 15.81
CA LYS A 45 40.19 8.19 14.40
C LYS A 45 41.26 7.09 14.32
N ALA A 46 41.15 6.16 13.36
CA ALA A 46 42.29 5.50 12.68
C ALA A 46 41.74 4.75 11.44
N ASN A 47 42.08 5.21 10.23
CA ASN A 47 43.03 4.59 9.28
C ASN A 47 42.53 3.28 8.64
N VAL A 48 42.24 3.25 7.33
CA VAL A 48 43.17 3.34 6.17
C VAL A 48 43.98 2.06 6.00
N ASP A 49 43.68 1.34 4.92
CA ASP A 49 44.65 0.54 4.18
C ASP A 49 44.44 0.75 2.68
N GLN A 50 45.54 0.83 1.93
CA GLN A 50 45.56 1.02 0.48
C GLN A 50 45.75 -0.32 -0.23
N ASN A 51 45.23 -0.44 -1.45
CA ASN A 51 45.98 -1.14 -2.49
C ASN A 51 45.69 -0.53 -3.87
N ASP A 52 46.78 -0.28 -4.59
CA ASP A 52 46.87 0.31 -5.93
C ASP A 52 46.97 -0.80 -6.98
N TYR A 53 46.42 -0.58 -8.17
CA TYR A 53 46.96 -1.11 -9.44
C TYR A 53 46.41 -0.37 -10.67
N GLY A 54 47.30 0.36 -11.36
CA GLY A 54 47.53 0.12 -12.79
C GLY A 54 46.74 0.92 -13.83
N VAL A 55 47.37 1.95 -14.39
CA VAL A 55 46.94 2.67 -15.61
C VAL A 55 47.44 1.98 -16.88
N GLY A 56 46.61 1.93 -17.94
CA GLY A 56 47.04 1.60 -19.30
C GLY A 56 45.92 1.79 -20.32
N GLY A 57 46.10 2.67 -21.31
CA GLY A 57 45.07 3.00 -22.30
C GLY A 57 45.48 2.72 -23.75
N SER A 58 44.51 2.70 -24.66
CA SER A 58 44.69 3.06 -26.09
C SER A 58 43.34 3.10 -26.84
N SER A 59 43.32 3.82 -27.96
CA SER A 59 42.12 4.16 -28.74
C SER A 59 41.80 3.14 -29.84
N SER A 60 40.52 2.98 -30.24
CA SER A 60 40.08 2.91 -31.65
C SER A 60 38.58 2.61 -31.86
N ARG A 61 37.98 3.35 -32.82
CA ARG A 61 36.86 2.99 -33.74
C ARG A 61 35.71 2.07 -33.27
N GLY A 62 34.49 2.58 -33.39
CA GLY A 62 33.26 1.81 -33.09
C GLY A 62 32.62 1.08 -34.28
N SER A 63 31.44 0.52 -34.05
CA SER A 63 30.49 0.08 -35.08
C SER A 63 29.05 0.17 -34.55
N ARG A 64 28.09 0.42 -35.45
CA ARG A 64 26.65 0.33 -35.17
C ARG A 64 26.25 -1.11 -34.85
N GLY A 65 25.22 -1.27 -34.02
CA GLY A 65 24.60 -2.55 -33.72
C GLY A 65 23.35 -2.37 -32.86
N ASP A 66 22.24 -2.01 -33.51
CA ASP A 66 20.94 -1.88 -32.84
C ASP A 66 20.53 -3.24 -32.23
N ARG A 67 20.27 -3.26 -30.93
CA ARG A 67 19.58 -4.36 -30.23
C ARG A 67 18.55 -3.78 -29.27
N GLU A 68 17.32 -3.75 -29.75
CA GLU A 68 16.13 -3.49 -28.96
C GLU A 68 15.93 -4.69 -28.00
N TYR A 69 16.30 -4.52 -26.74
CA TYR A 69 16.00 -5.48 -25.68
C TYR A 69 14.63 -5.13 -25.11
N ASP A 70 13.63 -5.89 -25.53
CA ASP A 70 12.27 -5.87 -24.97
C ASP A 70 12.33 -6.58 -23.61
N SER A 71 12.06 -5.85 -22.53
CA SER A 71 12.16 -6.34 -21.14
C SER A 71 11.13 -5.60 -20.28
N ASP A 72 9.84 -5.85 -20.56
CA ASP A 72 8.71 -5.45 -19.73
C ASP A 72 8.07 -6.71 -19.10
N ASP A 73 8.73 -7.25 -18.07
CA ASP A 73 8.20 -8.35 -17.24
C ASP A 73 8.53 -8.06 -15.75
N ASP A 74 8.09 -6.89 -15.28
CA ASP A 74 8.22 -6.47 -13.87
C ASP A 74 6.86 -6.48 -13.17
N LEU A 75 6.74 -7.38 -12.19
CA LEU A 75 5.60 -7.46 -11.29
C LEU A 75 5.43 -6.16 -10.48
N GLU A 76 4.19 -5.67 -10.35
CA GLU A 76 3.82 -4.65 -9.35
C GLU A 76 3.93 -5.24 -7.92
N SER A 77 5.15 -5.40 -7.42
CA SER A 77 5.45 -5.90 -6.06
C SER A 77 6.80 -5.38 -5.53
N GLN A 78 7.07 -4.08 -5.66
CA GLN A 78 8.10 -3.37 -4.87
C GLN A 78 8.07 -1.82 -4.89
N THR A 79 7.05 -1.18 -5.46
CA THR A 79 6.92 0.28 -5.54
C THR A 79 6.22 0.90 -4.33
N SER A 80 6.85 0.84 -3.15
CA SER A 80 6.36 1.53 -1.94
C SER A 80 7.40 2.34 -1.17
N THR A 81 8.65 2.46 -1.65
CA THR A 81 9.72 3.23 -0.96
C THR A 81 10.52 4.23 -1.82
N LEU A 82 10.35 4.29 -3.15
CA LEU A 82 11.07 5.28 -3.99
C LEU A 82 10.21 6.11 -4.96
N ALA A 83 8.91 5.80 -5.14
CA ALA A 83 8.06 6.51 -6.10
C ALA A 83 7.34 7.76 -5.53
N SER A 84 7.51 8.06 -4.23
CA SER A 84 6.69 9.06 -3.52
C SER A 84 7.00 10.51 -3.93
N CYS A 85 8.26 10.83 -4.21
CA CYS A 85 8.75 12.22 -4.25
C CYS A 85 8.21 13.11 -5.40
N CYS A 86 7.58 12.56 -6.43
CA CYS A 86 7.24 13.33 -7.65
C CYS A 86 5.74 13.50 -7.93
N SER A 87 4.83 13.05 -7.06
CA SER A 87 3.38 13.17 -7.29
C SER A 87 2.76 14.51 -6.83
N GLY A 88 3.54 15.41 -6.20
CA GLY A 88 3.06 16.63 -5.55
C GLY A 88 2.83 17.86 -6.45
N ALA A 89 3.19 17.83 -7.73
CA ALA A 89 3.24 19.03 -8.59
C ALA A 89 2.10 19.13 -9.63
N SER A 90 0.84 19.28 -9.19
CA SER A 90 -0.27 19.66 -10.10
C SER A 90 -0.59 21.15 -10.04
N SER A 91 0.01 21.90 -10.97
CA SER A 91 -0.27 23.31 -11.22
C SER A 91 -1.76 23.56 -11.56
N ALA A 92 -2.30 24.67 -11.05
CA ALA A 92 -3.71 25.01 -11.17
C ALA A 92 -4.16 25.17 -12.63
N ASN A 93 -5.28 24.51 -12.98
CA ASN A 93 -5.89 24.63 -14.30
C ASN A 93 -7.42 24.61 -14.17
N PRO A 94 -8.15 25.69 -14.49
CA PRO A 94 -9.57 25.84 -14.16
C PRO A 94 -10.48 25.12 -15.17
N ARG A 95 -10.54 23.80 -15.04
CA ARG A 95 -11.68 22.97 -15.46
C ARG A 95 -12.03 22.06 -14.29
N SER A 96 -13.30 21.68 -14.16
CA SER A 96 -13.82 20.85 -13.06
C SER A 96 -13.13 19.48 -13.00
N ARG A 97 -11.98 19.43 -12.34
CA ARG A 97 -11.16 18.23 -12.19
C ARG A 97 -11.47 17.61 -10.84
N VAL A 98 -12.16 16.47 -10.88
CA VAL A 98 -12.12 15.48 -9.80
C VAL A 98 -10.65 15.25 -9.44
N SER A 99 -10.31 15.27 -8.14
CA SER A 99 -8.91 15.20 -7.73
C SER A 99 -8.30 13.85 -8.12
N ALA A 100 -7.02 13.86 -8.52
CA ALA A 100 -6.33 12.63 -8.89
C ALA A 100 -6.31 11.60 -7.74
N ARG A 101 -6.20 12.08 -6.49
CA ARG A 101 -6.37 11.23 -5.29
C ARG A 101 -7.78 10.62 -5.19
N PHE A 102 -8.87 11.38 -5.37
CA PHE A 102 -10.22 10.79 -5.34
C PHE A 102 -10.40 9.67 -6.39
N ILE A 103 -9.82 9.87 -7.59
CA ILE A 103 -9.81 8.84 -8.64
C ILE A 103 -8.99 7.62 -8.19
N SER A 104 -7.81 7.82 -7.59
CA SER A 104 -6.97 6.76 -7.05
C SER A 104 -7.68 5.97 -5.95
N ASP A 105 -8.22 6.68 -4.95
CA ASP A 105 -8.98 6.15 -3.82
C ASP A 105 -10.19 5.31 -4.28
N ALA A 106 -10.96 5.83 -5.25
CA ALA A 106 -12.06 5.10 -5.87
C ALA A 106 -11.58 3.87 -6.65
N THR A 107 -10.43 3.95 -7.33
CA THR A 107 -9.85 2.85 -8.10
C THR A 107 -9.36 1.74 -7.17
N ILE A 108 -8.72 2.06 -6.04
CA ILE A 108 -8.26 1.11 -5.03
C ILE A 108 -9.46 0.40 -4.39
N GLY A 109 -10.46 1.14 -3.92
CA GLY A 109 -11.67 0.53 -3.38
C GLY A 109 -12.37 -0.38 -4.39
N LEU A 110 -12.52 0.07 -5.63
CA LEU A 110 -13.23 -0.66 -6.67
C LEU A 110 -12.46 -1.88 -7.21
N SER A 111 -11.12 -1.84 -7.30
CA SER A 111 -10.34 -3.02 -7.72
C SER A 111 -10.51 -4.18 -6.76
N ASP A 112 -10.50 -3.87 -5.46
CA ASP A 112 -10.48 -4.86 -4.40
C ASP A 112 -11.91 -5.37 -4.15
N GLY A 113 -12.89 -4.47 -4.17
CA GLY A 113 -14.31 -4.83 -4.13
C GLY A 113 -14.75 -5.71 -5.31
N LEU A 114 -14.20 -5.50 -6.51
CA LEU A 114 -14.49 -6.37 -7.66
C LEU A 114 -13.80 -7.74 -7.57
N THR A 115 -12.71 -7.89 -6.81
CA THR A 115 -11.92 -9.14 -6.80
C THR A 115 -12.14 -10.00 -5.57
N VAL A 116 -12.11 -9.42 -4.37
CA VAL A 116 -12.14 -10.17 -3.10
C VAL A 116 -13.54 -10.76 -2.82
N PRO A 117 -14.64 -9.98 -2.81
CA PRO A 117 -16.01 -10.51 -2.74
C PRO A 117 -16.37 -11.50 -3.84
N PHE A 118 -15.86 -11.31 -5.07
CA PHE A 118 -16.07 -12.27 -6.16
C PHE A 118 -15.35 -13.60 -5.89
N ALA A 119 -14.08 -13.55 -5.50
CA ALA A 119 -13.32 -14.76 -5.18
C ALA A 119 -13.95 -15.51 -3.99
N LEU A 120 -14.39 -14.80 -2.95
CA LEU A 120 -15.09 -15.40 -1.82
C LEU A 120 -16.41 -16.06 -2.24
N THR A 121 -17.29 -15.34 -2.96
CA THR A 121 -18.61 -15.90 -3.36
C THR A 121 -18.48 -17.07 -4.33
N ALA A 122 -17.50 -17.04 -5.23
CA ALA A 122 -17.15 -18.18 -6.07
C ALA A 122 -16.65 -19.36 -5.22
N GLY A 123 -15.77 -19.12 -4.25
CA GLY A 123 -15.28 -20.12 -3.30
C GLY A 123 -16.41 -20.77 -2.50
N LEU A 124 -17.29 -19.97 -1.90
CA LEU A 124 -18.43 -20.45 -1.11
C LEU A 124 -19.46 -21.21 -1.96
N SER A 125 -19.56 -20.92 -3.26
CA SER A 125 -20.46 -21.63 -4.17
C SER A 125 -20.05 -23.11 -4.37
N ALA A 126 -18.81 -23.48 -4.06
CA ALA A 126 -18.39 -24.89 -4.01
C ALA A 126 -19.11 -25.70 -2.91
N LEU A 127 -19.65 -25.05 -1.87
CA LEU A 127 -20.41 -25.69 -0.78
C LEU A 127 -21.88 -25.96 -1.12
N SER A 128 -22.34 -25.56 -2.32
CA SER A 128 -23.70 -25.81 -2.84
C SER A 128 -24.88 -25.25 -2.02
N ASP A 129 -24.67 -24.40 -1.00
CA ASP A 129 -25.75 -23.67 -0.30
C ASP A 129 -25.70 -22.17 -0.59
N THR A 130 -26.66 -21.71 -1.39
CA THR A 130 -26.87 -20.30 -1.77
C THR A 130 -26.97 -19.35 -0.57
N ARG A 131 -27.44 -19.81 0.60
CA ARG A 131 -27.52 -19.00 1.82
C ARG A 131 -26.14 -18.70 2.38
N ILE A 132 -25.21 -19.66 2.33
CA ILE A 132 -23.83 -19.47 2.79
C ILE A 132 -23.14 -18.43 1.89
N VAL A 133 -23.33 -18.52 0.57
CA VAL A 133 -22.81 -17.54 -0.40
C VAL A 133 -23.33 -16.13 -0.10
N ILE A 134 -24.65 -15.96 0.07
CA ILE A 134 -25.26 -14.65 0.31
C ILE A 134 -24.85 -14.08 1.68
N TYR A 135 -25.00 -14.83 2.77
CA TYR A 135 -24.70 -14.30 4.11
C TYR A 135 -23.19 -14.12 4.33
N GLY A 136 -22.35 -15.03 3.84
CA GLY A 136 -20.90 -14.90 3.88
C GLY A 136 -20.39 -13.73 3.04
N GLY A 137 -20.86 -13.61 1.81
CA GLY A 137 -20.54 -12.48 0.92
C GLY A 137 -21.00 -11.14 1.46
N MET A 138 -22.22 -11.03 2.01
CA MET A 138 -22.69 -9.77 2.59
C MET A 138 -21.92 -9.40 3.87
N ALA A 139 -21.56 -10.37 4.70
CA ALA A 139 -20.77 -10.13 5.91
C ALA A 139 -19.35 -9.65 5.57
N GLU A 140 -18.69 -10.29 4.60
CA GLU A 140 -17.38 -9.86 4.12
C GLU A 140 -17.46 -8.51 3.41
N LEU A 141 -18.45 -8.26 2.55
CA LEU A 141 -18.63 -6.98 1.86
C LEU A 141 -18.71 -5.79 2.84
N ILE A 142 -19.49 -5.93 3.91
CA ILE A 142 -19.64 -4.89 4.94
C ILE A 142 -18.36 -4.76 5.77
N ALA A 143 -17.76 -5.87 6.20
CA ALA A 143 -16.53 -5.86 6.99
C ALA A 143 -15.34 -5.28 6.21
N GLY A 144 -15.18 -5.67 4.94
CA GLY A 144 -14.16 -5.19 4.02
C GLY A 144 -14.32 -3.70 3.70
N ALA A 145 -15.53 -3.24 3.39
CA ALA A 145 -15.79 -1.82 3.12
C ALA A 145 -15.47 -0.94 4.35
N ILE A 146 -15.84 -1.37 5.56
CA ILE A 146 -15.49 -0.66 6.80
C ILE A 146 -13.98 -0.70 7.05
N SER A 147 -13.34 -1.86 6.90
CA SER A 147 -11.91 -2.05 7.11
C SER A 147 -11.06 -1.17 6.17
N MET A 148 -11.34 -1.21 4.87
CA MET A 148 -10.62 -0.40 3.88
C MET A 148 -10.93 1.10 4.02
N GLY A 149 -12.17 1.46 4.36
CA GLY A 149 -12.53 2.85 4.64
C GLY A 149 -11.79 3.44 5.83
N LEU A 150 -11.68 2.67 6.92
CA LEU A 150 -10.87 3.04 8.09
C LEU A 150 -9.38 3.07 7.75
N GLY A 151 -8.88 2.12 6.94
CA GLY A 151 -7.51 2.11 6.45
C GLY A 151 -7.15 3.37 5.66
N GLY A 152 -7.97 3.75 4.68
CA GLY A 152 -7.80 4.98 3.91
C GLY A 152 -7.89 6.24 4.77
N TYR A 153 -8.85 6.31 5.70
CA TYR A 153 -8.98 7.42 6.65
C TYR A 153 -7.75 7.55 7.57
N LEU A 154 -7.26 6.45 8.15
CA LEU A 154 -6.06 6.45 9.00
C LEU A 154 -4.80 6.77 8.20
N GLY A 155 -4.67 6.25 6.98
CA GLY A 155 -3.56 6.57 6.07
C GLY A 155 -3.49 8.07 5.79
N ALA A 156 -4.58 8.64 5.25
CA ALA A 156 -4.66 10.07 4.94
C ALA A 156 -4.55 10.98 6.18
N LYS A 157 -4.98 10.51 7.37
CA LYS A 157 -4.77 11.22 8.64
C LYS A 157 -3.30 11.14 9.11
N SER A 158 -2.64 10.01 8.89
CA SER A 158 -1.22 9.81 9.23
C SER A 158 -0.32 10.66 8.34
N GLU A 159 -0.63 10.78 7.05
CA GLU A 159 0.05 11.71 6.14
C GLU A 159 -0.05 13.16 6.67
N ALA A 160 -1.25 13.61 7.02
CA ALA A 160 -1.45 14.98 7.54
C ALA A 160 -0.68 15.22 8.85
N ALA A 161 -0.66 14.25 9.77
CA ALA A 161 0.13 14.36 11.00
C ALA A 161 1.66 14.35 10.73
N SER A 162 2.10 13.63 9.70
CA SER A 162 3.50 13.63 9.24
C SER A 162 3.89 14.99 8.64
N TYR A 163 2.99 15.61 7.87
CA TYR A 163 3.15 16.96 7.32
C TYR A 163 3.33 17.99 8.44
N ASP A 164 2.43 18.01 9.42
CA ASP A 164 2.46 18.98 10.53
C ASP A 164 3.75 18.86 11.37
N GLU A 165 4.21 17.64 11.65
CA GLU A 165 5.46 17.38 12.38
C GLU A 165 6.69 17.81 11.56
N THR A 166 6.74 17.48 10.27
CA THR A 166 7.87 17.85 9.38
C THR A 166 7.94 19.38 9.20
N LEU A 167 6.79 20.05 9.11
CA LEU A 167 6.70 21.51 9.09
C LEU A 167 7.22 22.14 10.40
N ALA A 168 6.84 21.58 11.56
CA ALA A 168 7.34 22.04 12.85
C ALA A 168 8.87 21.89 12.99
N GLN A 169 9.41 20.73 12.59
CA GLN A 169 10.85 20.47 12.58
C GLN A 169 11.60 21.39 11.61
N THR A 170 11.01 21.70 10.45
CA THR A 170 11.61 22.60 9.44
C THR A 170 11.62 24.05 9.92
N ASN A 171 10.55 24.53 10.56
CA ASN A 171 10.54 25.85 11.18
C ASN A 171 11.59 25.95 12.29
N ALA A 172 11.72 24.91 13.14
CA ALA A 172 12.78 24.86 14.15
C ALA A 172 14.19 24.86 13.54
N MET A 173 14.41 24.19 12.40
CA MET A 173 15.68 24.22 11.65
C MET A 173 16.00 25.62 11.13
N ILE A 174 15.01 26.31 10.53
CA ILE A 174 15.16 27.68 10.02
C ILE A 174 15.55 28.65 11.14
N GLU A 175 14.99 28.48 12.35
CA GLU A 175 15.31 29.32 13.52
C GLU A 175 16.66 28.98 14.19
N THR A 176 17.07 27.71 14.19
CA THR A 176 18.23 27.24 14.98
C THR A 176 19.51 27.01 14.18
N ASP A 177 19.41 26.68 12.88
CA ASP A 177 20.55 26.48 11.98
C ASP A 177 20.34 27.16 10.61
N PRO A 178 20.65 28.47 10.50
CA PRO A 178 20.61 29.19 9.24
C PRO A 178 21.60 28.67 8.19
N GLN A 179 22.72 28.05 8.60
CA GLN A 179 23.71 27.54 7.64
C GLN A 179 23.23 26.23 7.02
N GLY A 180 22.77 25.28 7.83
CA GLY A 180 22.13 24.05 7.36
C GLY A 180 20.89 24.33 6.50
N THR A 181 20.15 25.41 6.80
CA THR A 181 19.01 25.86 5.99
C THR A 181 19.43 26.31 4.58
N VAL A 182 20.51 27.10 4.45
CA VAL A 182 21.05 27.49 3.14
C VAL A 182 21.56 26.27 2.37
N ASP A 183 22.25 25.34 3.04
CA ASP A 183 22.75 24.11 2.41
C ASP A 183 21.61 23.15 2.00
N ALA A 184 20.50 23.11 2.74
CA ALA A 184 19.29 22.41 2.32
C ALA A 184 18.72 23.00 1.02
N VAL A 185 18.60 24.34 0.92
CA VAL A 185 18.18 25.01 -0.32
C VAL A 185 19.16 24.72 -1.48
N ARG A 186 20.48 24.72 -1.23
CA ARG A 186 21.47 24.32 -2.25
C ARG A 186 21.25 22.88 -2.74
N SER A 187 20.96 21.94 -1.84
CA SER A 187 20.78 20.51 -2.18
C SER A 187 19.61 20.25 -3.13
N VAL A 188 18.53 21.05 -3.06
CA VAL A 188 17.41 21.01 -4.02
C VAL A 188 17.86 21.25 -5.46
N PHE A 189 18.89 22.08 -5.65
CA PHE A 189 19.36 22.51 -6.97
C PHE A 189 20.62 21.78 -7.46
N GLU A 190 21.29 21.00 -6.61
CA GLU A 190 22.47 20.21 -6.97
C GLU A 190 22.27 19.31 -8.22
N PRO A 191 21.12 18.61 -8.40
CA PRO A 191 20.89 17.78 -9.59
C PRO A 191 20.82 18.54 -10.93
N TYR A 192 20.75 19.88 -10.91
CA TYR A 192 20.62 20.73 -12.09
C TYR A 192 21.96 21.34 -12.55
N ASP A 193 23.08 21.00 -11.90
CA ASP A 193 24.45 21.43 -12.23
C ASP A 193 24.58 22.95 -12.45
N LEU A 194 23.97 23.73 -11.56
CA LEU A 194 24.00 25.19 -11.63
C LEU A 194 25.40 25.73 -11.25
N PRO A 195 25.93 26.75 -11.97
CA PRO A 195 27.18 27.41 -11.58
C PRO A 195 27.11 27.92 -10.14
N LYS A 196 28.14 27.65 -9.32
CA LYS A 196 28.15 27.98 -7.89
C LYS A 196 27.76 29.43 -7.58
N ALA A 197 28.30 30.39 -8.32
CA ALA A 197 27.98 31.82 -8.16
C ALA A 197 26.49 32.16 -8.40
N THR A 198 25.78 31.37 -9.21
CA THR A 198 24.33 31.49 -9.42
C THR A 198 23.54 30.76 -8.33
N LEU A 199 24.00 29.56 -7.94
CA LEU A 199 23.41 28.76 -6.86
C LEU A 199 23.44 29.50 -5.52
N ASP A 200 24.56 30.14 -5.17
CA ASP A 200 24.72 30.90 -3.93
C ASP A 200 23.75 32.10 -3.88
N GLY A 201 23.72 32.93 -4.93
CA GLY A 201 22.79 34.06 -5.01
C GLY A 201 21.31 33.66 -5.06
N LEU A 202 20.99 32.47 -5.59
CA LEU A 202 19.64 31.91 -5.57
C LEU A 202 19.27 31.42 -4.16
N ALA A 203 20.18 30.71 -3.49
CA ALA A 203 19.97 30.20 -2.14
C ALA A 203 19.77 31.35 -1.14
N ASP A 204 20.62 32.38 -1.18
CA ASP A 204 20.48 33.60 -0.36
C ASP A 204 19.11 34.27 -0.56
N HIS A 205 18.62 34.34 -1.81
CA HIS A 205 17.34 34.97 -2.14
C HIS A 205 16.13 34.14 -1.71
N ILE A 206 16.21 32.81 -1.78
CA ILE A 206 15.16 31.89 -1.31
C ILE A 206 15.13 31.86 0.22
N THR A 207 16.28 31.84 0.89
CA THR A 207 16.38 31.89 2.36
C THR A 207 15.88 33.21 2.94
N ALA A 208 16.00 34.31 2.19
CA ALA A 208 15.40 35.60 2.55
C ALA A 208 13.88 35.69 2.27
N SER A 209 13.26 34.66 1.66
CA SER A 209 11.84 34.69 1.31
C SER A 209 10.94 34.33 2.51
N PRO A 210 9.75 34.95 2.64
CA PRO A 210 8.85 34.69 3.76
C PRO A 210 8.15 33.32 3.70
N ASP A 211 8.31 32.56 2.60
CA ASP A 211 7.72 31.22 2.38
C ASP A 211 8.81 30.15 2.22
N LEU A 212 9.96 30.34 2.88
CA LEU A 212 11.07 29.38 2.90
C LEU A 212 10.63 28.00 3.40
N ALA A 213 9.79 27.94 4.44
CA ALA A 213 9.24 26.70 4.95
C ALA A 213 8.36 25.98 3.91
N GLY A 214 7.51 26.71 3.18
CA GLY A 214 6.71 26.16 2.08
C GLY A 214 7.56 25.69 0.90
N PHE A 215 8.64 26.40 0.59
CA PHE A 215 9.63 25.96 -0.40
C PHE A 215 10.30 24.63 0.04
N LEU A 216 10.81 24.54 1.27
CA LEU A 216 11.47 23.33 1.76
C LEU A 216 10.49 22.15 1.86
N MET A 217 9.27 22.35 2.38
CA MET A 217 8.22 21.31 2.38
C MET A 217 7.99 20.74 0.98
N LYS A 218 7.86 21.62 -0.02
CA LYS A 218 7.50 21.24 -1.38
C LYS A 218 8.64 20.62 -2.19
N PHE A 219 9.87 21.10 -2.01
CA PHE A 219 11.01 20.73 -2.87
C PHE A 219 12.06 19.86 -2.18
N GLN A 220 12.25 19.98 -0.86
CA GLN A 220 13.17 19.12 -0.09
C GLN A 220 12.43 17.89 0.44
N HIS A 221 11.27 18.09 1.07
CA HIS A 221 10.51 16.99 1.69
C HIS A 221 9.48 16.36 0.75
N CYS A 222 9.13 17.04 -0.35
CA CYS A 222 8.11 16.62 -1.33
C CYS A 222 6.71 16.41 -0.73
N GLU A 223 6.45 17.00 0.44
CA GLU A 223 5.21 16.86 1.19
C GLU A 223 4.20 17.95 0.78
N ALA A 224 2.91 17.59 0.73
CA ALA A 224 1.86 18.44 0.15
C ALA A 224 0.70 18.67 1.14
N GLU A 225 0.40 19.95 1.42
CA GLU A 225 -0.58 20.38 2.44
C GLU A 225 -1.95 19.65 2.38
N HIS A 226 -2.26 18.92 3.46
CA HIS A 226 -3.53 18.19 3.64
C HIS A 226 -4.54 19.02 4.44
N SER A 227 -5.81 19.01 4.03
CA SER A 227 -6.91 19.49 4.89
C SER A 227 -7.61 18.31 5.57
N PRO A 228 -7.98 18.39 6.87
CA PRO A 228 -8.50 17.25 7.63
C PRO A 228 -9.82 16.67 7.07
N SER A 229 -10.62 17.49 6.39
CA SER A 229 -11.81 17.08 5.65
C SER A 229 -11.53 16.10 4.49
N ARG A 230 -10.32 16.11 3.92
CA ARG A 230 -9.93 15.20 2.83
C ARG A 230 -9.71 13.77 3.32
N ALA A 231 -9.21 13.57 4.54
CA ALA A 231 -8.98 12.23 5.08
C ALA A 231 -10.29 11.43 5.20
N PHE A 232 -11.36 12.07 5.69
CA PHE A 232 -12.69 11.45 5.74
C PHE A 232 -13.23 11.12 4.35
N LEU A 233 -13.07 12.04 3.39
CA LEU A 233 -13.54 11.83 2.02
C LEU A 233 -12.77 10.69 1.32
N SER A 234 -11.46 10.56 1.57
CA SER A 234 -10.62 9.46 1.06
C SER A 234 -11.12 8.10 1.55
N GLY A 235 -11.23 7.93 2.87
CA GLY A 235 -11.77 6.70 3.47
C GLY A 235 -13.19 6.36 3.01
N LEU A 236 -14.08 7.37 2.92
CA LEU A 236 -15.43 7.17 2.40
C LEU A 236 -15.43 6.74 0.92
N THR A 237 -14.55 7.30 0.10
CA THR A 237 -14.45 6.97 -1.33
C THR A 237 -13.96 5.55 -1.55
N ILE A 238 -12.94 5.11 -0.78
CA ILE A 238 -12.44 3.74 -0.78
C ILE A 238 -13.54 2.77 -0.33
N ALA A 239 -14.22 3.05 0.80
CA ALA A 239 -15.30 2.21 1.33
C ALA A 239 -16.46 2.05 0.33
N MET A 240 -16.88 3.15 -0.30
CA MET A 240 -17.94 3.12 -1.31
C MET A 240 -17.50 2.40 -2.59
N GLY A 241 -16.24 2.56 -3.02
CA GLY A 241 -15.67 1.80 -4.13
C GLY A 241 -15.71 0.29 -3.86
N TYR A 242 -15.29 -0.12 -2.66
CA TYR A 242 -15.31 -1.53 -2.23
C TYR A 242 -16.74 -2.07 -2.17
N PHE A 243 -17.64 -1.35 -1.50
CA PHE A 243 -19.03 -1.77 -1.34
C PHE A 243 -19.76 -1.91 -2.68
N LEU A 244 -19.58 -0.95 -3.60
CA LEU A 244 -20.22 -0.99 -4.92
C LEU A 244 -19.60 -2.07 -5.81
N GLY A 245 -18.28 -2.23 -5.80
CA GLY A 245 -17.58 -3.29 -6.53
C GLY A 245 -17.99 -4.68 -6.05
N GLY A 246 -18.06 -4.88 -4.74
CA GLY A 246 -18.40 -6.16 -4.13
C GLY A 246 -19.88 -6.51 -4.12
N LEU A 247 -20.76 -5.53 -4.34
CA LEU A 247 -22.18 -5.81 -4.57
C LEU A 247 -22.42 -6.49 -5.93
N LEU A 248 -21.64 -6.16 -6.97
CA LEU A 248 -21.78 -6.75 -8.32
C LEU A 248 -21.75 -8.30 -8.35
N PRO A 249 -20.76 -9.00 -7.75
CA PRO A 249 -20.74 -10.46 -7.77
C PRO A 249 -21.91 -11.08 -6.98
N LEU A 250 -22.45 -10.38 -5.98
CA LEU A 250 -23.58 -10.84 -5.17
C LEU A 250 -24.95 -10.67 -5.86
N LEU A 251 -25.14 -9.64 -6.69
CA LEU A 251 -26.45 -9.33 -7.31
C LEU A 251 -27.11 -10.54 -8.00
N PRO A 252 -26.40 -11.38 -8.80
CA PRO A 252 -27.00 -12.56 -9.43
C PRO A 252 -27.55 -13.59 -8.43
N TYR A 253 -26.87 -13.81 -7.30
CA TYR A 253 -27.35 -14.72 -6.24
C TYR A 253 -28.58 -14.18 -5.50
N LEU A 254 -28.83 -12.86 -5.55
CA LEU A 254 -30.03 -12.24 -4.99
C LEU A 254 -31.22 -12.25 -5.96
N CYS A 255 -30.97 -12.25 -7.28
CA CYS A 255 -32.00 -12.17 -8.31
C CYS A 255 -32.43 -13.53 -8.89
N VAL A 256 -31.56 -14.54 -8.90
CA VAL A 256 -31.87 -15.87 -9.42
C VAL A 256 -32.63 -16.70 -8.37
N PRO A 257 -33.67 -17.48 -8.75
CA PRO A 257 -34.34 -18.40 -7.84
C PRO A 257 -33.35 -19.34 -7.14
N ARG A 258 -33.55 -19.57 -5.83
CA ARG A 258 -32.58 -20.29 -4.98
C ARG A 258 -32.33 -21.75 -5.39
N ASP A 259 -33.22 -22.30 -6.21
CA ASP A 259 -33.21 -23.69 -6.68
C ASP A 259 -32.20 -23.92 -7.82
N ASP A 260 -31.69 -22.86 -8.48
CA ASP A 260 -30.70 -22.95 -9.55
C ASP A 260 -29.43 -22.13 -9.25
N LEU A 261 -28.64 -22.64 -8.29
CA LEU A 261 -27.34 -22.09 -7.93
C LEU A 261 -26.34 -22.10 -9.11
N ALA A 262 -26.47 -23.06 -10.05
CA ALA A 262 -25.58 -23.16 -11.21
C ALA A 262 -25.80 -21.98 -12.17
N ALA A 263 -27.05 -21.61 -12.45
CA ALA A 263 -27.37 -20.40 -13.21
C ALA A 263 -26.92 -19.13 -12.46
N GLY A 264 -27.14 -19.04 -11.15
CA GLY A 264 -26.67 -17.92 -10.32
C GLY A 264 -25.15 -17.69 -10.40
N PHE A 265 -24.38 -18.77 -10.25
CA PHE A 265 -22.92 -18.75 -10.39
C PHE A 265 -22.49 -18.38 -11.82
N ALA A 266 -23.07 -18.98 -12.85
CA ALA A 266 -22.71 -18.70 -14.25
C ALA A 266 -22.97 -17.22 -14.63
N ILE A 267 -24.09 -16.65 -14.18
CA ILE A 267 -24.40 -15.23 -14.39
C ILE A 267 -23.43 -14.34 -13.59
N SER A 268 -23.08 -14.70 -12.35
CA SER A 268 -22.07 -13.99 -11.55
C SER A 268 -20.71 -13.95 -12.25
N VAL A 269 -20.21 -15.10 -12.74
CA VAL A 269 -18.95 -15.16 -13.51
C VAL A 269 -19.02 -14.30 -14.78
N ALA A 270 -20.13 -14.32 -15.52
CA ALA A 270 -20.29 -13.51 -16.73
C ALA A 270 -20.33 -11.99 -16.43
N VAL A 271 -21.08 -11.57 -15.41
CA VAL A 271 -21.14 -10.17 -14.95
C VAL A 271 -19.76 -9.71 -14.49
N MET A 272 -19.05 -10.54 -13.73
CA MET A 272 -17.73 -10.20 -13.21
C MET A 272 -16.64 -10.17 -14.27
N ALA A 273 -16.68 -11.06 -15.27
CA ALA A 273 -15.77 -10.98 -16.42
C ALA A 273 -15.94 -9.65 -17.17
N VAL A 274 -17.19 -9.21 -17.41
CA VAL A 274 -17.47 -7.91 -18.04
C VAL A 274 -17.05 -6.74 -17.14
N ALA A 275 -17.31 -6.81 -15.83
CA ALA A 275 -16.97 -5.76 -14.88
C ALA A 275 -15.45 -5.58 -14.72
N LEU A 276 -14.71 -6.67 -14.48
CA LEU A 276 -13.24 -6.67 -14.37
C LEU A 276 -12.59 -6.19 -15.67
N PHE A 277 -13.08 -6.65 -16.83
CA PHE A 277 -12.58 -6.19 -18.13
C PHE A 277 -12.81 -4.70 -18.34
N SER A 278 -14.03 -4.21 -18.07
CA SER A 278 -14.39 -2.80 -18.23
C SER A 278 -13.60 -1.90 -17.27
N PHE A 279 -13.41 -2.34 -16.03
CA PHE A 279 -12.62 -1.64 -15.03
C PHE A 279 -11.13 -1.60 -15.39
N GLY A 280 -10.53 -2.74 -15.76
CA GLY A 280 -9.13 -2.79 -16.21
C GLY A 280 -8.89 -1.94 -17.46
N TYR A 281 -9.81 -2.01 -18.44
CA TYR A 281 -9.76 -1.16 -19.63
C TYR A 281 -9.82 0.33 -19.27
N ALA A 282 -10.75 0.73 -18.38
CA ALA A 282 -10.88 2.11 -17.92
C ALA A 282 -9.63 2.58 -17.17
N LYS A 283 -9.13 1.82 -16.17
CA LYS A 283 -7.90 2.10 -15.41
C LYS A 283 -6.73 2.35 -16.37
N THR A 284 -6.49 1.45 -17.32
CA THR A 284 -5.37 1.57 -18.26
C THR A 284 -5.56 2.71 -19.27
N CYS A 285 -6.79 3.02 -19.72
CA CYS A 285 -7.05 4.16 -20.60
C CYS A 285 -6.95 5.52 -19.89
N MET A 286 -7.18 5.58 -18.58
CA MET A 286 -6.95 6.81 -17.80
C MET A 286 -5.46 7.16 -17.72
N VAL A 287 -4.57 6.17 -17.65
CA VAL A 287 -3.10 6.37 -17.65
C VAL A 287 -2.54 6.54 -19.07
N SER A 288 -2.92 5.66 -20.00
CA SER A 288 -2.35 5.62 -21.37
C SER A 288 -3.06 6.51 -22.40
N GLY A 289 -4.08 7.26 -21.96
CA GLY A 289 -4.89 8.17 -22.79
C GLY A 289 -5.98 7.46 -23.59
N TRP A 290 -7.03 8.21 -23.94
CA TRP A 290 -8.25 7.68 -24.56
C TRP A 290 -8.20 7.60 -26.09
N ARG A 291 -7.14 8.10 -26.75
CA ARG A 291 -7.09 8.27 -28.20
C ARG A 291 -5.82 7.68 -28.80
N GLY A 292 -6.01 6.65 -29.63
CA GLY A 292 -4.97 6.04 -30.45
C GLY A 292 -5.05 4.50 -30.44
N PRO A 293 -4.70 3.83 -31.55
CA PRO A 293 -4.79 2.36 -31.63
C PRO A 293 -3.86 1.65 -30.62
N ARG A 294 -2.74 2.29 -30.25
CA ARG A 294 -1.82 1.79 -29.21
C ARG A 294 -2.44 1.84 -27.81
N SER A 295 -3.14 2.92 -27.46
CA SER A 295 -3.81 3.04 -26.15
C SER A 295 -5.01 2.12 -26.03
N VAL A 296 -5.79 1.91 -27.11
CA VAL A 296 -6.86 0.89 -27.13
C VAL A 296 -6.26 -0.50 -26.92
N ARG A 297 -5.16 -0.86 -27.61
CA ARG A 297 -4.49 -2.16 -27.40
C ARG A 297 -4.02 -2.32 -25.94
N ARG A 298 -3.43 -1.29 -25.33
CA ARG A 298 -3.06 -1.31 -23.90
C ARG A 298 -4.27 -1.47 -22.99
N GLY A 299 -5.37 -0.75 -23.25
CA GLY A 299 -6.64 -0.92 -22.52
C GLY A 299 -7.20 -2.33 -22.59
N LEU A 300 -7.19 -2.96 -23.79
CA LEU A 300 -7.63 -4.35 -23.95
C LEU A 300 -6.75 -5.34 -23.17
N VAL A 301 -5.43 -5.12 -23.15
CA VAL A 301 -4.49 -5.93 -22.35
C VAL A 301 -4.74 -5.75 -20.85
N GLY A 302 -4.91 -4.52 -20.36
CA GLY A 302 -5.21 -4.25 -18.95
C GLY A 302 -6.56 -4.82 -18.49
N GLY A 303 -7.58 -4.74 -19.34
CA GLY A 303 -8.86 -5.42 -19.12
C GLY A 303 -8.71 -6.94 -19.03
N LEU A 304 -7.96 -7.55 -19.95
CA LEU A 304 -7.70 -8.99 -19.94
C LEU A 304 -6.87 -9.43 -18.72
N GLN A 305 -5.83 -8.68 -18.35
CA GLN A 305 -5.04 -8.90 -17.12
C GLN A 305 -5.94 -8.93 -15.88
N MET A 306 -6.84 -7.96 -15.75
CA MET A 306 -7.76 -7.88 -14.60
C MET A 306 -8.72 -9.08 -14.54
N VAL A 307 -9.22 -9.56 -15.69
CA VAL A 307 -10.04 -10.80 -15.76
C VAL A 307 -9.22 -12.03 -15.38
N VAL A 308 -7.97 -12.14 -15.82
CA VAL A 308 -7.07 -13.25 -15.46
C VAL A 308 -6.76 -13.25 -13.97
N VAL A 309 -6.44 -12.10 -13.37
CA VAL A 309 -6.16 -11.96 -11.93
C VAL A 309 -7.41 -12.29 -11.10
N GLY A 310 -8.57 -11.72 -11.42
CA GLY A 310 -9.82 -12.03 -10.71
C GLY A 310 -10.25 -13.49 -10.87
N GLY A 311 -10.06 -14.06 -12.07
CA GLY A 311 -10.29 -15.48 -12.33
C GLY A 311 -9.34 -16.41 -11.55
N ALA A 312 -8.06 -16.05 -11.45
CA ALA A 312 -7.08 -16.79 -10.65
C ALA A 312 -7.38 -16.72 -9.14
N ALA A 313 -7.82 -15.56 -8.64
CA ALA A 313 -8.26 -15.40 -7.25
C ALA A 313 -9.49 -16.27 -6.95
N ALA A 314 -10.51 -16.24 -7.82
CA ALA A 314 -11.70 -17.06 -7.68
C ALA A 314 -11.41 -18.57 -7.80
N ALA A 315 -10.55 -18.98 -8.73
CA ALA A 315 -10.10 -20.37 -8.85
C ALA A 315 -9.33 -20.84 -7.61
N SER A 316 -8.47 -20.00 -7.04
CA SER A 316 -7.72 -20.28 -5.81
C SER A 316 -8.65 -20.45 -4.60
N ALA A 317 -9.65 -19.57 -4.44
CA ALA A 317 -10.65 -19.67 -3.39
C ALA A 317 -11.52 -20.93 -3.54
N MET A 318 -11.99 -21.24 -4.75
CA MET A 318 -12.73 -22.48 -5.05
C MET A 318 -11.90 -23.74 -4.78
N LEU A 319 -10.62 -23.75 -5.13
CA LEU A 319 -9.70 -24.86 -4.85
C LEU A 319 -9.52 -25.06 -3.34
N LEU A 320 -9.28 -23.97 -2.60
CA LEU A 320 -9.12 -24.01 -1.14
C LEU A 320 -10.36 -24.59 -0.46
N VAL A 321 -11.55 -24.09 -0.79
CA VAL A 321 -12.82 -24.56 -0.20
C VAL A 321 -13.07 -26.04 -0.54
N LYS A 322 -12.84 -26.46 -1.79
CA LYS A 322 -12.99 -27.88 -2.20
C LYS A 322 -12.02 -28.82 -1.48
N LEU A 323 -10.77 -28.41 -1.29
CA LEU A 323 -9.78 -29.18 -0.54
C LEU A 323 -10.21 -29.33 0.92
N PHE A 324 -10.61 -28.24 1.58
CA PHE A 324 -11.10 -28.30 2.96
C PHE A 324 -12.36 -29.17 3.11
N ASN A 325 -13.33 -29.09 2.21
CA ASN A 325 -14.51 -29.96 2.23
C ASN A 325 -14.11 -31.44 2.13
N SER A 326 -13.18 -31.76 1.21
CA SER A 326 -12.67 -33.12 1.01
C SER A 326 -11.95 -33.69 2.25
N PHE A 327 -11.30 -32.83 3.06
CA PHE A 327 -10.70 -33.24 4.33
C PHE A 327 -11.75 -33.47 5.44
N VAL A 328 -12.84 -32.70 5.44
CA VAL A 328 -13.93 -32.86 6.42
C VAL A 328 -14.73 -34.13 6.13
N ASP A 329 -15.10 -34.38 4.87
CA ASP A 329 -15.84 -35.58 4.45
C ASP A 329 -15.04 -36.88 4.64
N GLY A 330 -13.70 -36.79 4.69
CA GLY A 330 -12.79 -37.93 4.81
C GLY A 330 -12.62 -38.50 6.23
N ASP A 331 -13.11 -37.83 7.27
CA ASP A 331 -12.95 -38.23 8.68
C ASP A 331 -14.26 -38.82 9.29
N GLU A 332 -15.33 -38.93 8.50
CA GLU A 332 -16.59 -39.62 8.88
C GLU A 332 -16.46 -41.15 8.71
N PRO A 333 -16.48 -41.95 9.80
CA PRO A 333 -16.55 -43.40 9.68
C PRO A 333 -17.95 -43.81 9.19
N GLY A 334 -18.02 -44.31 7.95
CA GLY A 334 -19.29 -44.69 7.31
C GLY A 334 -20.15 -45.63 8.16
N PRO A 335 -21.49 -45.54 8.06
CA PRO A 335 -22.41 -46.24 8.95
C PRO A 335 -22.18 -47.74 8.89
N SER A 336 -21.91 -48.34 10.05
CA SER A 336 -21.79 -49.79 10.20
C SER A 336 -23.13 -50.44 9.88
N SER A 337 -23.23 -51.07 8.71
CA SER A 337 -24.37 -51.90 8.32
C SER A 337 -24.49 -53.10 9.26
N VAL A 338 -25.59 -53.12 10.03
CA VAL A 338 -26.06 -54.24 10.86
C VAL A 338 -27.54 -54.42 10.60
#